data_AF-A0A2K6G5P7-F1
#
_entry.id   AF-A0A2K6G5P7-F1
#
_cell.length_a   1.000
_cell.length_b   1.000
_cell.length_c   1.000
_cell.angle_alpha   90.00
_cell.angle_beta   90.00
_cell.angle_gamma   90.00
#
_symmetry.space_group_name_H-M   'P 1'
#
loop_
_entity.id
_entity.type
_entity.pdbx_description
1 polymer ?
#
loop_
_entity_poly.entity_id
_entity_poly.type
_entity_poly.pdbx_seq_one_letter_code
_entity_poly.pdbx_strand_id
1 'polypeptide(L)'
;LCAASASPDHLVFFMKTGMRSTKYKPVDYQQLRALTEAQKLASACTELKNCQLGEEDHWIYQAIVDQYSGDLVGRRTLYLDMLQRYYPHKSRHDLVKHEKYCDQYRFAREQRRILLSNWNKNRKDFIQKAVLTLIEACATHEMESTLAKDRKKQQELCADLKAKVIQWRAHQEEVARLEMEISSRRREKEEEKKKLWKEKELLQREEKKKKIRKYWAKKEQKWQEMEMRDLQRLEELKKLMTEQSVKDRERVKYRQELLEKRLIEKKEAALQEVHEDEERTHRLEALRKQVAVVAQFDPVRMMSDTMASKARMGIEIEEEFILQKPLFTLNTYNEQQIISDPRIRFELALRKAGLHKTFYAREMLPKISPQKPPRKDMESSVFKI
;
A
#
# COMPACT_ATOMS: atom_id res chain seq x y z
N LEU A 1 -86.62 7.33 -50.14
CA LEU A 1 -87.33 8.34 -50.93
C LEU A 1 -86.61 9.68 -50.81
N CYS A 2 -85.88 10.07 -51.85
CA CYS A 2 -85.69 11.44 -52.32
C CYS A 2 -84.77 11.38 -53.54
N ALA A 3 -85.35 11.65 -54.70
CA ALA A 3 -84.64 11.89 -55.94
C ALA A 3 -84.02 13.29 -55.88
N ALA A 4 -82.78 13.44 -56.36
CA ALA A 4 -82.25 14.73 -56.76
C ALA A 4 -81.32 14.51 -57.96
N SER A 5 -81.73 15.10 -59.07
CA SER A 5 -81.10 15.22 -60.37
C SER A 5 -79.64 15.68 -60.30
N ALA A 6 -78.73 14.89 -60.88
CA ALA A 6 -77.32 15.25 -61.03
C ALA A 6 -77.12 16.13 -62.28
N SER A 7 -76.99 17.44 -62.07
CA SER A 7 -76.29 18.36 -62.97
C SER A 7 -74.78 18.26 -62.72
N PRO A 8 -73.92 18.30 -63.74
CA PRO A 8 -72.50 17.99 -63.61
C PRO A 8 -71.66 19.24 -63.31
N ASP A 9 -71.75 19.81 -62.10
CA ASP A 9 -70.90 20.99 -61.75
C ASP A 9 -70.40 21.05 -60.28
N HIS A 10 -70.30 19.91 -59.59
CA HIS A 10 -69.68 19.88 -58.26
C HIS A 10 -68.68 18.73 -58.06
N LEU A 11 -67.46 18.93 -58.54
CA LEU A 11 -66.26 18.21 -58.10
C LEU A 11 -65.64 18.91 -56.88
N VAL A 12 -66.30 18.87 -55.72
CA VAL A 12 -65.67 19.27 -54.45
C VAL A 12 -66.17 18.38 -53.32
N PHE A 13 -65.32 17.46 -52.85
CA PHE A 13 -65.51 16.78 -51.56
C PHE A 13 -64.66 17.48 -50.49
N PHE A 14 -65.33 18.08 -49.50
CA PHE A 14 -64.68 18.62 -48.30
C PHE A 14 -64.49 17.50 -47.25
N MET A 15 -63.24 17.12 -46.98
CA MET A 15 -62.91 16.39 -45.75
C MET A 15 -62.34 17.36 -44.72
N LYS A 16 -63.06 17.56 -43.62
CA LYS A 16 -62.56 18.25 -42.43
C LYS A 16 -61.72 17.28 -41.60
N THR A 17 -60.41 17.32 -41.76
CA THR A 17 -59.48 16.94 -40.69
C THR A 17 -58.62 18.15 -40.37
N GLY A 18 -58.52 18.44 -39.07
CA GLY A 18 -57.93 19.66 -38.55
C GLY A 18 -56.46 19.80 -38.96
N MET A 19 -56.07 21.08 -39.09
CA MET A 19 -54.74 21.64 -39.36
C MET A 19 -54.48 22.06 -40.81
N ARG A 20 -54.25 23.37 -40.91
CA ARG A 20 -54.14 24.23 -42.09
C ARG A 20 -53.14 23.69 -43.12
N SER A 21 -53.65 23.32 -44.29
CA SER A 21 -52.89 23.26 -45.54
C SER A 21 -53.89 23.26 -46.71
N THR A 22 -54.24 24.43 -47.22
CA THR A 22 -54.92 24.59 -48.52
C THR A 22 -53.91 24.30 -49.63
N LYS A 23 -53.61 23.02 -49.82
CA LYS A 23 -52.90 22.54 -51.01
C LYS A 23 -53.92 21.83 -51.86
N TYR A 24 -54.28 22.47 -52.98
CA TYR A 24 -55.00 21.82 -54.06
C TYR A 24 -54.34 20.47 -54.32
N LYS A 25 -55.13 19.37 -54.33
CA LYS A 25 -54.60 18.10 -54.82
C LYS A 25 -54.08 18.38 -56.23
N PRO A 26 -52.82 18.05 -56.55
CA PRO A 26 -52.34 18.17 -57.92
C PRO A 26 -53.32 17.34 -58.73
N VAL A 27 -54.07 18.02 -59.60
CA VAL A 27 -54.92 17.36 -60.57
C VAL A 27 -53.99 16.40 -61.28
N ASP A 28 -54.26 15.10 -61.13
CA ASP A 28 -53.41 14.08 -61.69
C ASP A 28 -53.52 14.22 -63.21
N TYR A 29 -52.62 15.01 -63.79
CA TYR A 29 -52.64 15.38 -65.20
C TYR A 29 -52.63 14.14 -66.09
N GLN A 30 -52.13 13.01 -65.56
CA GLN A 30 -52.20 11.71 -66.21
C GLN A 30 -53.64 11.18 -66.25
N GLN A 31 -54.41 11.30 -65.17
CA GLN A 31 -55.83 10.93 -65.13
C GLN A 31 -56.68 11.85 -66.01
N LEU A 32 -56.44 13.16 -65.99
CA LEU A 32 -57.14 14.09 -66.89
C LEU A 32 -56.82 13.82 -68.36
N ARG A 33 -55.54 13.58 -68.68
CA ARG A 33 -55.12 13.21 -70.05
C ARG A 33 -55.77 11.89 -70.46
N ALA A 34 -55.75 10.87 -69.61
CA ALA A 34 -56.41 9.58 -69.86
C ALA A 34 -57.94 9.72 -70.05
N LEU A 35 -58.61 10.58 -69.27
CA LEU A 35 -60.04 10.86 -69.44
C LEU A 35 -60.33 11.57 -70.77
N THR A 36 -59.51 12.56 -71.15
CA THR A 36 -59.66 13.24 -72.46
C THR A 36 -59.33 12.32 -73.63
N GLU A 37 -58.35 11.42 -73.49
CA GLU A 37 -58.03 10.39 -74.50
C GLU A 37 -59.14 9.34 -74.59
N ALA A 38 -59.69 8.89 -73.46
CA ALA A 38 -60.84 8.00 -73.43
C ALA A 38 -62.08 8.65 -74.04
N GLN A 39 -62.32 9.94 -73.80
CA GLN A 39 -63.41 10.71 -74.41
C GLN A 39 -63.19 10.88 -75.91
N LYS A 40 -61.97 11.16 -76.37
CA LYS A 40 -61.61 11.18 -77.80
C LYS A 40 -61.78 9.82 -78.46
N LEU A 41 -61.40 8.73 -77.80
CA LEU A 41 -61.60 7.37 -78.28
C LEU A 41 -63.07 6.97 -78.29
N ALA A 42 -63.86 7.42 -77.31
CA ALA A 42 -65.31 7.23 -77.26
C ALA A 42 -66.01 8.02 -78.37
N SER A 43 -65.65 9.29 -78.57
CA SER A 43 -66.10 10.16 -79.66
C SER A 43 -65.73 9.56 -81.03
N ALA A 44 -64.49 9.09 -81.19
CA ALA A 44 -64.08 8.34 -82.37
C ALA A 44 -64.93 7.08 -82.53
N CYS A 45 -65.11 6.25 -81.48
CA CYS A 45 -65.94 5.05 -81.56
C CYS A 45 -67.43 5.34 -81.88
N THR A 46 -67.97 6.49 -81.47
CA THR A 46 -69.34 6.92 -81.81
C THR A 46 -69.44 7.46 -83.23
N GLU A 47 -68.43 8.21 -83.71
CA GLU A 47 -68.33 8.67 -85.10
C GLU A 47 -68.09 7.49 -86.06
N LEU A 48 -67.38 6.48 -85.58
CA LEU A 48 -67.08 5.25 -86.29
C LEU A 48 -68.34 4.39 -86.56
N LYS A 49 -69.37 4.42 -85.69
CA LYS A 49 -70.64 3.71 -85.98
C LYS A 49 -71.37 4.19 -87.24
N ASN A 50 -70.99 5.34 -87.81
CA ASN A 50 -71.61 5.92 -89.00
C ASN A 50 -70.88 5.52 -90.30
N CYS A 51 -70.60 4.23 -90.48
CA CYS A 51 -70.18 3.74 -91.78
C CYS A 51 -71.35 3.72 -92.76
N GLN A 52 -71.13 4.23 -93.97
CA GLN A 52 -72.12 4.23 -95.06
C GLN A 52 -72.36 2.82 -95.67
N LEU A 53 -71.85 1.76 -95.03
CA LEU A 53 -72.06 0.36 -95.40
C LEU A 53 -72.91 -0.29 -94.30
N GLY A 54 -74.01 -0.95 -94.69
CA GLY A 54 -74.85 -1.70 -93.76
C GLY A 54 -74.12 -2.88 -93.12
N GLU A 55 -74.68 -3.46 -92.07
CA GLU A 55 -74.08 -4.60 -91.37
C GLU A 55 -73.81 -5.81 -92.30
N GLU A 56 -74.70 -6.04 -93.27
CA GLU A 56 -74.57 -7.07 -94.30
C GLU A 56 -73.41 -6.78 -95.28
N ASP A 57 -73.29 -5.53 -95.75
CA ASP A 57 -72.21 -5.11 -96.62
C ASP A 57 -70.84 -5.20 -95.91
N HIS A 58 -70.80 -4.88 -94.62
CA HIS A 58 -69.59 -5.00 -93.81
C HIS A 58 -69.16 -6.46 -93.67
N TRP A 59 -70.12 -7.38 -93.50
CA TRP A 59 -69.84 -8.81 -93.45
C TRP A 59 -69.29 -9.33 -94.78
N ILE A 60 -69.89 -8.95 -95.92
CA ILE A 60 -69.40 -9.30 -97.25
C ILE A 60 -67.99 -8.71 -97.47
N TYR A 61 -67.76 -7.47 -97.04
CA TYR A 61 -66.45 -6.83 -97.09
C TYR A 61 -65.41 -7.65 -96.33
N GLN A 62 -65.72 -8.03 -95.08
CA GLN A 62 -64.81 -8.79 -94.25
C GLN A 62 -64.56 -10.21 -94.79
N ALA A 63 -65.62 -10.89 -95.25
CA ALA A 63 -65.51 -12.22 -95.87
C ALA A 63 -64.59 -12.20 -97.10
N ILE A 64 -64.69 -11.17 -97.96
CA ILE A 64 -63.82 -11.02 -99.13
C ILE A 64 -62.38 -10.74 -98.68
N VAL A 65 -62.15 -9.84 -97.73
CA VAL A 65 -60.79 -9.54 -97.23
C VAL A 65 -60.13 -10.78 -96.60
N ASP A 66 -60.91 -11.62 -95.92
CA ASP A 66 -60.44 -12.85 -95.27
C ASP A 66 -60.16 -13.98 -96.27
N GLN A 67 -60.78 -13.98 -97.45
CA GLN A 67 -60.49 -14.94 -98.54
C GLN A 67 -59.09 -14.77 -99.15
N TYR A 68 -58.51 -13.56 -99.08
CA TYR A 68 -57.16 -13.30 -99.55
C TYR A 68 -56.16 -13.41 -98.39
N SER A 69 -55.20 -14.33 -98.48
CA SER A 69 -54.17 -14.50 -97.44
C SER A 69 -53.25 -13.28 -97.34
N GLY A 70 -52.65 -13.08 -96.16
CA GLY A 70 -51.74 -11.98 -95.86
C GLY A 70 -50.45 -11.95 -96.71
N ASP A 71 -50.04 -13.10 -97.23
CA ASP A 71 -48.74 -13.29 -97.87
C ASP A 71 -48.74 -12.96 -99.37
N LEU A 72 -49.91 -12.62 -99.92
CA LEU A 72 -50.07 -12.28 -101.33
C LEU A 72 -49.50 -10.88 -101.64
N VAL A 73 -48.56 -10.80 -102.57
CA VAL A 73 -48.04 -9.51 -103.10
C VAL A 73 -49.20 -8.77 -103.79
N GLY A 74 -49.46 -7.53 -103.37
CA GLY A 74 -50.59 -6.77 -103.89
C GLY A 74 -51.96 -7.23 -103.36
N ARG A 75 -52.03 -7.93 -102.21
CA ARG A 75 -53.29 -8.30 -101.53
C ARG A 75 -54.32 -7.17 -101.54
N ARG A 76 -53.86 -5.96 -101.19
CA ARG A 76 -54.66 -4.73 -101.16
C ARG A 76 -55.33 -4.39 -102.47
N THR A 77 -54.60 -4.47 -103.58
CA THR A 77 -55.17 -4.19 -104.90
C THR A 77 -56.16 -5.27 -105.31
N LEU A 78 -55.88 -6.54 -105.04
CA LEU A 78 -56.71 -7.68 -105.43
C LEU A 78 -58.08 -7.69 -104.73
N TYR A 79 -58.11 -7.53 -103.40
CA TYR A 79 -59.40 -7.49 -102.72
C TYR A 79 -60.18 -6.21 -103.01
N LEU A 80 -59.52 -5.06 -103.21
CA LEU A 80 -60.22 -3.81 -103.58
C LEU A 80 -60.86 -3.90 -104.97
N ASP A 81 -60.18 -4.52 -105.93
CA ASP A 81 -60.72 -4.75 -107.28
C ASP A 81 -61.93 -5.70 -107.23
N MET A 82 -61.88 -6.72 -106.35
CA MET A 82 -62.98 -7.66 -106.15
C MET A 82 -64.16 -7.03 -105.42
N LEU A 83 -63.91 -6.24 -104.38
CA LEU A 83 -64.94 -5.46 -103.69
C LEU A 83 -65.63 -4.48 -104.64
N GLN A 84 -64.88 -3.87 -105.57
CA GLN A 84 -65.46 -2.98 -106.57
C GLN A 84 -66.40 -3.70 -107.56
N ARG A 85 -66.18 -5.01 -107.81
CA ARG A 85 -67.10 -5.85 -108.60
C ARG A 85 -68.37 -6.21 -107.83
N TYR A 86 -68.27 -6.48 -106.53
CA TYR A 86 -69.43 -6.76 -105.66
C TYR A 86 -70.24 -5.50 -105.32
N TYR A 87 -69.62 -4.31 -105.37
CA TYR A 87 -70.29 -3.03 -105.13
C TYR A 87 -70.20 -2.08 -106.33
N PRO A 88 -70.99 -2.31 -107.40
CA PRO A 88 -71.00 -1.43 -108.59
C PRO A 88 -71.36 0.03 -108.28
N HIS A 89 -72.08 0.27 -107.18
CA HIS A 89 -72.56 1.60 -106.78
C HIS A 89 -71.62 2.37 -105.85
N LYS A 90 -70.48 1.78 -105.42
CA LYS A 90 -69.56 2.41 -104.45
C LYS A 90 -68.21 2.71 -105.12
N SER A 91 -67.66 3.89 -104.85
CA SER A 91 -66.35 4.27 -105.40
C SER A 91 -65.23 3.49 -104.71
N ARG A 92 -64.14 3.23 -105.43
CA ARG A 92 -62.89 2.71 -104.84
C ARG A 92 -62.42 3.58 -103.66
N HIS A 93 -62.67 4.89 -103.72
CA HIS A 93 -62.38 5.82 -102.64
C HIS A 93 -63.14 5.49 -101.35
N ASP A 94 -64.42 5.15 -101.47
CA ASP A 94 -65.28 4.82 -100.33
C ASP A 94 -64.87 3.49 -99.69
N LEU A 95 -64.44 2.52 -100.48
CA LEU A 95 -63.87 1.26 -100.00
C LEU A 95 -62.57 1.47 -99.23
N VAL A 96 -61.67 2.34 -99.71
CA VAL A 96 -60.43 2.70 -98.99
C VAL A 96 -60.73 3.50 -97.72
N LYS A 97 -61.78 4.33 -97.72
CA LYS A 97 -62.25 5.02 -96.50
C LYS A 97 -62.77 4.01 -95.47
N HIS A 98 -63.48 2.98 -95.91
CA HIS A 98 -63.94 1.88 -95.07
C HIS A 98 -62.80 0.96 -94.57
N GLU A 99 -61.72 0.80 -95.32
CA GLU A 99 -60.50 0.11 -94.87
C GLU A 99 -59.86 0.86 -93.68
N LYS A 100 -59.60 2.16 -93.85
CA LYS A 100 -59.06 3.03 -92.78
C LYS A 100 -59.95 3.03 -91.54
N TYR A 101 -61.26 2.99 -91.75
CA TYR A 101 -62.25 2.84 -90.71
C TYR A 101 -62.07 1.53 -89.93
N CYS A 102 -61.99 0.39 -90.63
CA CYS A 102 -61.80 -0.92 -90.01
C CYS A 102 -60.51 -0.96 -89.18
N ASP A 103 -59.42 -0.37 -89.69
CA ASP A 103 -58.15 -0.30 -88.97
C ASP A 103 -58.24 0.56 -87.71
N GLN A 104 -58.87 1.74 -87.79
CA GLN A 104 -59.09 2.62 -86.65
C GLN A 104 -59.97 1.95 -85.58
N TYR A 105 -61.03 1.25 -86.00
CA TYR A 105 -61.92 0.51 -85.10
C TYR A 105 -61.19 -0.66 -84.43
N ARG A 106 -60.44 -1.47 -85.18
CA ARG A 106 -59.62 -2.58 -84.64
C ARG A 106 -58.60 -2.05 -83.65
N PHE A 107 -57.89 -0.96 -83.99
CA PHE A 107 -56.94 -0.31 -83.10
C PHE A 107 -57.61 0.21 -81.82
N ALA A 108 -58.73 0.94 -81.93
CA ALA A 108 -59.45 1.47 -80.77
C ALA A 108 -59.98 0.35 -79.86
N ARG A 109 -60.49 -0.74 -80.45
CA ARG A 109 -60.94 -1.94 -79.72
C ARG A 109 -59.79 -2.60 -78.97
N GLU A 110 -58.62 -2.71 -79.59
CA GLU A 110 -57.43 -3.28 -78.97
C GLU A 110 -56.89 -2.39 -77.85
N GLN A 111 -56.80 -1.07 -78.06
CA GLN A 111 -56.43 -0.11 -77.02
C GLN A 111 -57.38 -0.19 -75.82
N ARG A 112 -58.69 -0.27 -76.06
CA ARG A 112 -59.68 -0.47 -74.99
C ARG A 112 -59.43 -1.78 -74.22
N ARG A 113 -59.10 -2.87 -74.92
CA ARG A 113 -58.78 -4.17 -74.28
C ARG A 113 -57.55 -4.05 -73.38
N ILE A 114 -56.49 -3.40 -73.87
CA ILE A 114 -55.24 -3.20 -73.12
C ILE A 114 -55.50 -2.30 -71.89
N LEU A 115 -56.22 -1.19 -72.05
CA LEU A 115 -56.56 -0.29 -70.96
C LEU A 115 -57.36 -1.00 -69.87
N LEU A 116 -58.37 -1.80 -70.23
CA LEU A 116 -59.16 -2.57 -69.26
C LEU A 116 -58.30 -3.64 -68.56
N SER A 117 -57.41 -4.31 -69.28
CA SER A 117 -56.47 -5.28 -68.69
C SER A 117 -55.52 -4.63 -67.70
N ASN A 118 -54.90 -3.50 -68.09
CA ASN A 118 -54.00 -2.73 -67.23
C ASN A 118 -54.74 -2.16 -66.01
N TRP A 119 -55.95 -1.65 -66.19
CA TRP A 119 -56.79 -1.19 -65.07
C TRP A 119 -57.06 -2.31 -64.07
N ASN A 120 -57.45 -3.49 -64.57
CA ASN A 120 -57.72 -4.65 -63.70
C ASN A 120 -56.46 -5.12 -62.96
N LYS A 121 -55.29 -5.12 -63.62
CA LYS A 121 -54.00 -5.44 -62.98
C LYS A 121 -53.65 -4.42 -61.91
N ASN A 122 -53.63 -3.13 -62.26
CA ASN A 122 -53.31 -2.05 -61.33
C ASN A 122 -54.25 -2.02 -60.12
N ARG A 123 -55.55 -2.27 -60.33
CA ARG A 123 -56.52 -2.38 -59.23
C ARG A 123 -56.20 -3.55 -58.30
N LYS A 124 -55.86 -4.73 -58.85
CA LYS A 124 -55.48 -5.90 -58.04
C LYS A 124 -54.19 -5.64 -57.27
N ASP A 125 -53.17 -5.10 -57.93
CA ASP A 125 -51.87 -4.79 -57.30
C ASP A 125 -52.03 -3.74 -56.20
N PHE A 126 -52.88 -2.72 -56.43
CA PHE A 126 -53.18 -1.72 -55.41
C PHE A 126 -53.88 -2.35 -54.19
N ILE A 127 -54.89 -3.20 -54.41
CA ILE A 127 -55.59 -3.90 -53.32
C ILE A 127 -54.61 -4.80 -52.57
N GLN A 128 -53.76 -5.55 -53.27
CA GLN A 128 -52.76 -6.42 -52.64
C GLN A 128 -51.76 -5.62 -51.80
N LYS A 129 -51.24 -4.50 -52.32
CA LYS A 129 -50.36 -3.61 -51.57
C LYS A 129 -51.06 -3.06 -50.33
N ALA A 130 -52.29 -2.58 -50.47
CA ALA A 130 -53.06 -2.07 -49.32
C ALA A 130 -53.26 -3.17 -48.26
N VAL A 131 -53.64 -4.38 -48.67
CA VAL A 131 -53.80 -5.51 -47.75
C VAL A 131 -52.48 -5.88 -47.08
N LEU A 132 -51.38 -5.95 -47.82
CA LEU A 132 -50.05 -6.22 -47.25
C LEU A 132 -49.64 -5.18 -46.21
N THR A 133 -49.81 -3.90 -46.52
CA THR A 133 -49.49 -2.82 -45.56
C THR A 133 -50.33 -2.91 -44.28
N LEU A 134 -51.59 -3.32 -44.39
CA LEU A 134 -52.46 -3.53 -43.23
C LEU A 134 -52.02 -4.75 -42.42
N ILE A 135 -51.63 -5.85 -43.07
CA ILE A 135 -51.12 -7.05 -42.40
C ILE A 135 -49.81 -6.73 -41.66
N GLU A 136 -48.88 -6.01 -42.30
CA GLU A 136 -47.64 -5.55 -41.68
C GLU A 136 -47.93 -4.67 -40.46
N ALA A 137 -48.84 -3.70 -40.59
CA ALA A 137 -49.24 -2.85 -39.48
C ALA A 137 -49.87 -3.66 -38.33
N CYS A 138 -50.75 -4.62 -38.62
CA CYS A 138 -51.32 -5.51 -37.60
C CYS A 138 -50.25 -6.35 -36.90
N ALA A 139 -49.32 -6.95 -37.66
CA ALA A 139 -48.24 -7.74 -37.10
C ALA A 139 -47.31 -6.90 -36.21
N THR A 140 -46.98 -5.67 -36.62
CA THR A 140 -46.20 -4.75 -35.77
C THR A 140 -46.95 -4.39 -34.49
N HIS A 141 -48.25 -4.13 -34.57
CA HIS A 141 -49.07 -3.82 -33.40
C HIS A 141 -49.19 -4.99 -32.42
N GLU A 142 -49.37 -6.21 -32.93
CA GLU A 142 -49.40 -7.42 -32.10
C GLU A 142 -48.06 -7.63 -31.38
N MET A 143 -46.95 -7.42 -32.08
CA MET A 143 -45.61 -7.55 -31.52
C MET A 143 -45.30 -6.45 -30.47
N GLU A 144 -45.76 -5.23 -30.69
CA GLU A 144 -45.69 -4.18 -29.68
C GLU A 144 -46.55 -4.52 -28.44
N SER A 145 -47.72 -5.12 -28.65
CA SER A 145 -48.61 -5.57 -27.58
C SER A 145 -47.99 -6.69 -26.73
N THR A 146 -47.30 -7.67 -27.35
CA THR A 146 -46.57 -8.70 -26.61
C THR A 146 -45.42 -8.11 -25.81
N LEU A 147 -44.61 -7.23 -26.41
CA LEU A 147 -43.53 -6.53 -25.72
C LEU A 147 -44.04 -5.67 -24.55
N ALA A 148 -45.18 -4.99 -24.72
CA ALA A 148 -45.81 -4.22 -23.65
C ALA A 148 -46.25 -5.12 -22.48
N LYS A 149 -46.80 -6.31 -22.77
CA LYS A 149 -47.14 -7.29 -21.73
C LYS A 149 -45.90 -7.80 -21.00
N ASP A 150 -44.82 -8.07 -21.71
CA ASP A 150 -43.59 -8.56 -21.09
C ASP A 150 -42.90 -7.48 -20.25
N ARG A 151 -42.91 -6.22 -20.68
CA ARG A 151 -42.47 -5.08 -19.86
C ARG A 151 -43.25 -4.97 -18.55
N LYS A 152 -44.57 -5.17 -18.58
CA LYS A 152 -45.41 -5.17 -17.35
C LYS A 152 -45.01 -6.31 -16.41
N LYS A 153 -44.88 -7.54 -16.92
CA LYS A 153 -44.42 -8.69 -16.11
C LYS A 153 -43.05 -8.44 -15.48
N GLN A 154 -42.12 -7.85 -16.23
CA GLN A 154 -40.80 -7.49 -15.70
C GLN A 154 -40.90 -6.44 -14.59
N GLN A 155 -41.75 -5.43 -14.73
CA GLN A 155 -41.98 -4.43 -13.70
C GLN A 155 -42.57 -5.03 -12.42
N GLU A 156 -43.54 -5.93 -12.55
CA GLU A 156 -44.14 -6.67 -11.43
C GLU A 156 -43.06 -7.50 -10.71
N LEU A 157 -42.28 -8.28 -11.45
CA LEU A 157 -41.19 -9.08 -10.89
C LEU A 157 -40.12 -8.21 -10.19
N CYS A 158 -39.75 -7.07 -10.77
CA CYS A 158 -38.84 -6.13 -10.13
C CYS A 158 -39.43 -5.51 -8.85
N ALA A 159 -40.74 -5.23 -8.82
CA ALA A 159 -41.41 -4.73 -7.63
C ALA A 159 -41.41 -5.79 -6.51
N ASP A 160 -41.70 -7.05 -6.84
CA ASP A 160 -41.67 -8.17 -5.88
C ASP A 160 -40.26 -8.38 -5.32
N LEU A 161 -39.24 -8.38 -6.18
CA LEU A 161 -37.85 -8.51 -5.74
C LEU A 161 -37.43 -7.32 -4.87
N LYS A 162 -37.84 -6.10 -5.21
CA LYS A 162 -37.56 -4.92 -4.38
C LYS A 162 -38.22 -5.04 -3.02
N ALA A 163 -39.46 -5.52 -2.94
CA ALA A 163 -40.15 -5.76 -1.67
C ALA A 163 -39.39 -6.78 -0.80
N LYS A 164 -38.95 -7.90 -1.39
CA LYS A 164 -38.12 -8.91 -0.70
C LYS A 164 -36.80 -8.33 -0.21
N VAL A 165 -36.13 -7.50 -1.01
CA VAL A 165 -34.87 -6.85 -0.61
C VAL A 165 -35.09 -5.87 0.53
N ILE A 166 -36.19 -5.10 0.53
CA ILE A 166 -36.53 -4.19 1.64
C ILE A 166 -36.77 -5.00 2.92
N GLN A 167 -37.55 -6.08 2.85
CA GLN A 167 -37.79 -6.97 3.99
C GLN A 167 -36.48 -7.56 4.53
N TRP A 168 -35.61 -8.05 3.65
CA TRP A 168 -34.31 -8.59 4.06
C TRP A 168 -33.44 -7.53 4.73
N ARG A 169 -33.38 -6.30 4.19
CA ARG A 169 -32.63 -5.20 4.81
C ARG A 169 -33.16 -4.87 6.20
N ALA A 170 -34.47 -4.79 6.38
CA ALA A 170 -35.09 -4.55 7.68
C ALA A 170 -34.71 -5.65 8.69
N HIS A 171 -34.75 -6.92 8.27
CA HIS A 171 -34.29 -8.04 9.10
C HIS A 171 -32.80 -7.95 9.45
N GLN A 172 -31.93 -7.57 8.52
CA GLN A 172 -30.50 -7.39 8.80
C GLN A 172 -30.24 -6.26 9.79
N GLU A 173 -30.97 -5.14 9.66
CA GLU A 173 -30.90 -4.03 10.61
C GLU A 173 -31.39 -4.45 12.01
N GLU A 174 -32.45 -5.25 12.09
CA GLU A 174 -32.91 -5.83 13.36
C GLU A 174 -31.87 -6.76 13.99
N VAL A 175 -31.27 -7.65 13.22
CA VAL A 175 -30.19 -8.54 13.69
C VAL A 175 -29.01 -7.72 14.22
N ALA A 176 -28.54 -6.73 13.46
CA ALA A 176 -27.43 -5.87 13.89
C ALA A 176 -27.75 -5.10 15.18
N ARG A 177 -28.99 -4.59 15.34
CA ARG A 177 -29.43 -3.95 16.59
C ARG A 177 -29.36 -4.92 17.77
N LEU A 178 -29.85 -6.14 17.61
CA LEU A 178 -29.83 -7.16 18.66
C LEU A 178 -28.40 -7.60 18.99
N GLU A 179 -27.53 -7.79 18.01
CA GLU A 179 -26.12 -8.12 18.22
C GLU A 179 -25.38 -7.02 19.01
N MET A 180 -25.63 -5.76 18.66
CA MET A 180 -25.07 -4.61 19.38
C MET A 180 -25.53 -4.59 20.84
N GLU A 181 -26.81 -4.82 21.08
CA GLU A 181 -27.36 -4.86 22.45
C GLU A 181 -26.79 -6.05 23.26
N ILE A 182 -26.70 -7.24 22.65
CA ILE A 182 -26.05 -8.40 23.27
C ILE A 182 -24.58 -8.09 23.59
N SER A 183 -23.86 -7.42 22.69
CA SER A 183 -22.47 -7.03 22.89
C SER A 183 -22.30 -6.04 24.05
N SER A 184 -23.23 -5.09 24.20
CA SER A 184 -23.21 -4.11 25.31
C SER A 184 -23.41 -4.83 26.64
N ARG A 185 -24.46 -5.67 26.72
CA ARG A 185 -24.74 -6.47 27.92
C ARG A 185 -23.58 -7.40 28.30
N ARG A 186 -22.86 -7.96 27.31
CA ARG A 186 -21.65 -8.78 27.57
C ARG A 186 -20.51 -7.92 28.14
N ARG A 187 -20.26 -6.75 27.56
CA ARG A 187 -19.22 -5.81 28.03
C ARG A 187 -19.48 -5.33 29.45
N GLU A 188 -20.72 -4.93 29.75
CA GLU A 188 -21.13 -4.51 31.10
C GLU A 188 -20.88 -5.63 32.13
N LYS A 189 -21.31 -6.86 31.82
CA LYS A 189 -21.06 -8.03 32.69
C LYS A 189 -19.57 -8.30 32.90
N GLU A 190 -18.74 -8.13 31.87
CA GLU A 190 -17.29 -8.26 32.00
C GLU A 190 -16.69 -7.14 32.85
N GLU A 191 -17.15 -5.91 32.70
CA GLU A 191 -16.71 -4.78 33.52
C GLU A 191 -17.11 -4.94 34.99
N GLU A 192 -18.32 -5.40 35.27
CA GLU A 192 -18.76 -5.74 36.62
C GLU A 192 -17.88 -6.84 37.22
N LYS A 193 -17.63 -7.91 36.47
CA LYS A 193 -16.69 -8.97 36.91
C LYS A 193 -15.29 -8.43 37.17
N LYS A 194 -14.78 -7.53 36.33
CA LYS A 194 -13.48 -6.85 36.52
C LYS A 194 -13.48 -5.98 37.78
N LYS A 195 -14.56 -5.24 38.07
CA LYS A 195 -14.72 -4.44 39.30
C LYS A 195 -14.69 -5.33 40.53
N LEU A 196 -15.53 -6.38 40.55
CA LEU A 196 -15.56 -7.36 41.64
C LEU A 196 -14.20 -8.04 41.84
N TRP A 197 -13.48 -8.34 40.76
CA TRP A 197 -12.14 -8.93 40.85
C TRP A 197 -11.13 -7.94 41.44
N LYS A 198 -11.14 -6.67 41.01
CA LYS A 198 -10.28 -5.62 41.58
C LYS A 198 -10.55 -5.41 43.08
N GLU A 199 -11.81 -5.40 43.50
CA GLU A 199 -12.17 -5.28 44.92
C GLU A 199 -11.63 -6.45 45.75
N LYS A 200 -11.80 -7.69 45.28
CA LYS A 200 -11.21 -8.88 45.92
C LYS A 200 -9.69 -8.81 45.97
N GLU A 201 -9.05 -8.32 44.92
CA GLU A 201 -7.60 -8.16 44.86
C GLU A 201 -7.11 -7.11 45.89
N LEU A 202 -7.82 -5.99 46.01
CA LEU A 202 -7.52 -4.95 47.01
C LEU A 202 -7.62 -5.50 48.43
N LEU A 203 -8.68 -6.23 48.75
CA LEU A 203 -8.84 -6.89 50.05
C LEU A 203 -7.67 -7.84 50.35
N GLN A 204 -7.30 -8.69 49.39
CA GLN A 204 -6.14 -9.58 49.55
C GLN A 204 -4.82 -8.81 49.72
N ARG A 205 -4.63 -7.70 48.99
CA ARG A 205 -3.45 -6.83 49.14
C ARG A 205 -3.41 -6.16 50.51
N GLU A 206 -4.55 -5.73 51.05
CA GLU A 206 -4.64 -5.18 52.40
C GLU A 206 -4.32 -6.21 53.48
N GLU A 207 -4.83 -7.44 53.36
CA GLU A 207 -4.49 -8.53 54.26
C GLU A 207 -2.98 -8.85 54.23
N LYS A 208 -2.40 -8.91 53.03
CA LYS A 208 -0.95 -9.11 52.86
C LYS A 208 -0.17 -7.94 53.47
N LYS A 209 -0.59 -6.68 53.26
CA LYS A 209 0.02 -5.49 53.90
C LYS A 209 -0.05 -5.57 55.42
N LYS A 210 -1.18 -5.98 56.00
CA LYS A 210 -1.33 -6.19 57.45
C LYS A 210 -0.36 -7.26 57.95
N LYS A 211 -0.22 -8.39 57.25
CA LYS A 211 0.76 -9.46 57.57
C LYS A 211 2.20 -8.94 57.50
N ILE A 212 2.54 -8.19 56.46
CA ILE A 212 3.87 -7.58 56.27
C ILE A 212 4.17 -6.59 57.40
N ARG A 213 3.24 -5.70 57.77
CA ARG A 213 3.39 -4.77 58.90
C ARG A 213 3.67 -5.51 60.22
N LYS A 214 2.90 -6.58 60.50
CA LYS A 214 3.13 -7.42 61.69
C LYS A 214 4.52 -8.07 61.68
N TYR A 215 4.99 -8.53 60.52
CA TYR A 215 6.33 -9.11 60.39
C TYR A 215 7.43 -8.06 60.63
N TRP A 216 7.34 -6.88 60.01
CA TRP A 216 8.31 -5.81 60.20
C TRP A 216 8.34 -5.32 61.65
N ALA A 217 7.19 -5.15 62.30
CA ALA A 217 7.15 -4.78 63.72
C ALA A 217 7.87 -5.81 64.62
N LYS A 218 7.68 -7.10 64.36
CA LYS A 218 8.42 -8.17 65.07
C LYS A 218 9.92 -8.14 64.77
N LYS A 219 10.30 -7.81 63.54
CA LYS A 219 11.70 -7.69 63.14
C LYS A 219 12.37 -6.48 63.81
N GLU A 220 11.67 -5.37 63.90
CA GLU A 220 12.09 -4.15 64.59
C GLU A 220 12.30 -4.42 66.08
N GLN A 221 11.35 -5.08 66.74
CA GLN A 221 11.49 -5.48 68.15
C GLN A 221 12.73 -6.34 68.38
N LYS A 222 12.99 -7.32 67.50
CA LYS A 222 14.21 -8.13 67.58
C LYS A 222 15.48 -7.31 67.38
N TRP A 223 15.44 -6.30 66.50
CA TRP A 223 16.58 -5.40 66.30
C TRP A 223 16.81 -4.58 67.56
N GLN A 224 15.78 -3.94 68.10
CA GLN A 224 15.87 -3.18 69.36
C GLN A 224 16.39 -4.06 70.51
N GLU A 225 15.93 -5.31 70.64
CA GLU A 225 16.45 -6.26 71.63
C GLU A 225 17.93 -6.60 71.42
N MET A 226 18.39 -6.71 70.16
CA MET A 226 19.79 -6.94 69.84
C MET A 226 20.64 -5.69 70.14
N GLU A 227 20.16 -4.49 69.75
CA GLU A 227 20.83 -3.23 70.07
C GLU A 227 20.96 -3.02 71.57
N MET A 228 19.92 -3.32 72.35
CA MET A 228 19.99 -3.25 73.81
C MET A 228 21.02 -4.23 74.39
N ARG A 229 21.11 -5.46 73.83
CA ARG A 229 22.14 -6.43 74.23
C ARG A 229 23.55 -5.94 73.87
N ASP A 230 23.72 -5.38 72.68
CA ASP A 230 25.00 -4.85 72.22
C ASP A 230 25.44 -3.63 73.03
N LEU A 231 24.50 -2.74 73.40
CA LEU A 231 24.75 -1.61 74.29
C LEU A 231 25.15 -2.06 75.70
N GLN A 232 24.43 -3.04 76.26
CA GLN A 232 24.81 -3.64 77.56
C GLN A 232 26.21 -4.23 77.50
N ARG A 233 26.53 -4.97 76.43
CA ARG A 233 27.87 -5.55 76.24
C ARG A 233 28.94 -4.47 76.09
N LEU A 234 28.64 -3.39 75.38
CA LEU A 234 29.53 -2.24 75.23
C LEU A 234 29.79 -1.55 76.58
N GLU A 235 28.77 -1.39 77.42
CA GLU A 235 28.92 -0.83 78.77
C GLU A 235 29.77 -1.71 79.68
N GLU A 236 29.58 -3.03 79.65
CA GLU A 236 30.45 -3.99 80.36
C GLU A 236 31.91 -3.86 79.91
N LEU A 237 32.15 -3.82 78.59
CA LEU A 237 33.49 -3.64 78.04
C LEU A 237 34.10 -2.29 78.45
N LYS A 238 33.31 -1.21 78.44
CA LYS A 238 33.75 0.11 78.93
C LYS A 238 34.14 0.05 80.40
N LYS A 239 33.37 -0.63 81.26
CA LYS A 239 33.72 -0.82 82.68
C LYS A 239 35.06 -1.54 82.84
N LEU A 240 35.24 -2.66 82.14
CA LEU A 240 36.51 -3.40 82.14
C LEU A 240 37.68 -2.52 81.65
N MET A 241 37.47 -1.72 80.60
CA MET A 241 38.48 -0.78 80.10
C MET A 241 38.78 0.31 81.14
N THR A 242 37.79 0.85 81.84
CA THR A 242 38.01 1.85 82.89
C THR A 242 38.76 1.25 84.08
N GLU A 243 38.42 0.04 84.50
CA GLU A 243 39.12 -0.69 85.56
C GLU A 243 40.58 -0.97 85.20
N GLN A 244 40.84 -1.42 83.95
CA GLN A 244 42.20 -1.56 83.44
C GLN A 244 42.92 -0.21 83.38
N SER A 245 42.26 0.86 82.97
CA SER A 245 42.86 2.20 82.88
C SER A 245 43.32 2.72 84.26
N VAL A 246 42.59 2.41 85.34
CA VAL A 246 42.98 2.79 86.70
C VAL A 246 44.23 2.02 87.13
N LYS A 247 44.25 0.70 86.93
CA LYS A 247 45.43 -0.15 87.23
C LYS A 247 46.66 0.26 86.42
N ASP A 248 46.46 0.57 85.14
CA ASP A 248 47.52 1.04 84.26
C ASP A 248 48.05 2.42 84.67
N ARG A 249 47.16 3.33 85.11
CA ARG A 249 47.54 4.64 85.64
C ARG A 249 48.41 4.53 86.88
N GLU A 250 48.08 3.63 87.81
CA GLU A 250 48.90 3.35 89.00
C GLU A 250 50.26 2.75 88.62
N ARG A 251 50.28 1.77 87.70
CA ARG A 251 51.53 1.17 87.18
C ARG A 251 52.44 2.21 86.52
N VAL A 252 51.87 3.13 85.74
CA VAL A 252 52.63 4.20 85.08
C VAL A 252 53.18 5.19 86.11
N LYS A 253 52.38 5.62 87.09
CA LYS A 253 52.85 6.48 88.19
C LYS A 253 54.02 5.86 88.95
N TYR A 254 53.91 4.59 89.32
CA TYR A 254 55.00 3.85 89.97
C TYR A 254 56.29 3.82 89.12
N ARG A 255 56.16 3.59 87.80
CA ARG A 255 57.31 3.65 86.88
C ARG A 255 57.89 5.05 86.75
N GLN A 256 57.06 6.09 86.76
CA GLN A 256 57.51 7.49 86.75
C GLN A 256 58.32 7.81 88.00
N GLU A 257 57.78 7.49 89.18
CA GLU A 257 58.47 7.69 90.47
C GLU A 257 59.80 6.93 90.53
N LEU A 258 59.85 5.70 90.00
CA LEU A 258 61.09 4.92 89.93
C LEU A 258 62.12 5.54 88.99
N LEU A 259 61.69 6.08 87.85
CA LEU A 259 62.56 6.78 86.91
C LEU A 259 63.08 8.09 87.50
N GLU A 260 62.23 8.85 88.20
CA GLU A 260 62.63 10.08 88.90
C GLU A 260 63.69 9.78 89.96
N LYS A 261 63.52 8.73 90.76
CA LYS A 261 64.54 8.27 91.72
C LYS A 261 65.86 7.96 91.03
N ARG A 262 65.85 7.16 89.96
CA ARG A 262 67.07 6.84 89.19
C ARG A 262 67.73 8.06 88.56
N LEU A 263 66.94 9.04 88.12
CA LEU A 263 67.45 10.29 87.56
C LEU A 263 68.11 11.16 88.63
N ILE A 264 67.53 11.22 89.83
CA ILE A 264 68.13 11.91 90.98
C ILE A 264 69.43 11.22 91.39
N GLU A 265 69.41 9.89 91.59
CA GLU A 265 70.60 9.09 91.91
C GLU A 265 71.71 9.27 90.87
N LYS A 266 71.36 9.27 89.57
CA LYS A 266 72.33 9.50 88.50
C LYS A 266 72.89 10.92 88.50
N LYS A 267 72.08 11.94 88.82
CA LYS A 267 72.55 13.33 88.96
C LYS A 267 73.48 13.49 90.15
N GLU A 268 73.15 12.87 91.29
CA GLU A 268 74.00 12.88 92.49
C GLU A 268 75.34 12.19 92.22
N ALA A 269 75.33 11.01 91.57
CA ALA A 269 76.55 10.32 91.14
C ALA A 269 77.37 11.15 90.15
N ALA A 270 76.73 11.79 89.16
CA ALA A 270 77.42 12.65 88.21
C ALA A 270 78.05 13.89 88.88
N LEU A 271 77.39 14.49 89.88
CA LEU A 271 77.97 15.59 90.66
C LEU A 271 79.17 15.12 91.48
N GLN A 272 79.13 13.91 92.04
CA GLN A 272 80.27 13.31 92.73
C GLN A 272 81.44 13.04 91.77
N GLU A 273 81.19 12.44 90.60
CA GLU A 273 82.22 12.21 89.58
C GLU A 273 82.86 13.52 89.10
N VAL A 274 82.06 14.57 88.84
CA VAL A 274 82.59 15.89 88.47
C VAL A 274 83.47 16.46 89.56
N HIS A 275 83.07 16.35 90.84
CA HIS A 275 83.88 16.83 91.95
C HIS A 275 85.20 16.04 92.09
N GLU A 276 85.16 14.72 91.94
CA GLU A 276 86.35 13.86 91.93
C GLU A 276 87.28 14.18 90.75
N ASP A 277 86.73 14.46 89.56
CA ASP A 277 87.48 14.85 88.37
C ASP A 277 88.07 16.27 88.50
N GLU A 278 87.37 17.21 89.13
CA GLU A 278 87.92 18.53 89.48
C GLU A 278 89.13 18.39 90.42
N GLU A 279 89.01 17.56 91.46
CA GLU A 279 90.17 17.27 92.32
C GLU A 279 91.30 16.58 91.54
N ARG A 280 90.97 15.63 90.67
CA ARG A 280 91.95 14.91 89.85
C ARG A 280 92.65 15.82 88.85
N THR A 281 91.92 16.73 88.20
CA THR A 281 92.46 17.71 87.25
C THR A 281 93.35 18.70 87.97
N HIS A 282 92.97 19.19 89.16
CA HIS A 282 93.86 20.01 89.99
C HIS A 282 95.16 19.30 90.35
N ARG A 283 95.11 18.01 90.72
CA ARG A 283 96.31 17.18 90.96
C ARG A 283 97.17 17.03 89.70
N LEU A 284 96.54 16.78 88.55
CA LEU A 284 97.25 16.64 87.26
C LEU A 284 97.82 17.96 86.73
N GLU A 285 97.15 19.08 86.93
CA GLU A 285 97.64 20.41 86.54
C GLU A 285 98.84 20.83 87.37
N ALA A 286 98.85 20.51 88.68
CA ALA A 286 100.03 20.70 89.51
C ALA A 286 101.23 19.91 88.97
N LEU A 287 101.01 18.65 88.54
CA LEU A 287 102.05 17.83 87.90
C LEU A 287 102.45 18.37 86.51
N ARG A 288 101.50 18.81 85.69
CA ARG A 288 101.78 19.37 84.35
C ARG A 288 102.62 20.64 84.44
N LYS A 289 102.39 21.49 85.43
CA LYS A 289 103.25 22.68 85.69
C LYS A 289 104.69 22.29 86.06
N GLN A 290 104.90 21.12 86.67
CA GLN A 290 106.24 20.64 87.04
C GLN A 290 107.02 20.01 85.86
N VAL A 291 106.32 19.38 84.91
CA VAL A 291 106.95 18.53 83.87
C VAL A 291 106.86 19.12 82.45
N ALA A 292 106.27 20.31 82.26
CA ALA A 292 106.08 20.88 80.93
C ALA A 292 107.40 21.23 80.23
N VAL A 293 107.86 20.34 79.33
CA VAL A 293 108.94 20.55 78.37
C VAL A 293 108.35 21.10 77.08
N VAL A 294 108.79 22.30 76.66
CA VAL A 294 108.32 22.98 75.45
C VAL A 294 109.14 22.52 74.24
N ALA A 295 108.52 21.79 73.31
CA ALA A 295 109.09 21.44 72.00
C ALA A 295 108.20 22.01 70.87
N GLN A 296 108.82 22.49 69.78
CA GLN A 296 108.14 23.18 68.67
C GLN A 296 107.53 22.21 67.65
N PHE A 297 106.46 22.65 66.97
CA PHE A 297 105.54 21.84 66.15
C PHE A 297 105.90 21.89 64.64
N ASP A 298 105.92 20.74 63.92
CA ASP A 298 106.20 20.66 62.46
C ASP A 298 104.97 20.15 61.66
N PRO A 299 104.32 21.00 60.83
CA PRO A 299 103.03 20.73 60.18
C PRO A 299 103.05 19.84 58.92
N VAL A 300 104.20 19.51 58.32
CA VAL A 300 104.23 18.77 57.04
C VAL A 300 103.81 17.30 57.20
N ARG A 301 104.14 16.68 58.33
CA ARG A 301 103.81 15.28 58.63
C ARG A 301 102.31 15.03 58.81
N MET A 302 101.54 16.08 59.07
CA MET A 302 100.11 15.99 59.37
C MET A 302 99.23 15.88 58.12
N MET A 303 99.73 16.26 56.93
CA MET A 303 98.91 16.53 55.74
C MET A 303 99.10 15.56 54.55
N SER A 304 99.84 14.45 54.69
CA SER A 304 100.09 13.51 53.58
C SER A 304 99.13 12.31 53.55
N ASP A 305 98.56 12.02 52.36
CA ASP A 305 97.62 10.91 52.13
C ASP A 305 98.23 9.51 52.32
N THR A 306 97.43 8.59 52.87
CA THR A 306 97.85 7.22 53.20
C THR A 306 97.56 6.20 52.08
N MET A 307 98.33 5.12 52.06
CA MET A 307 98.37 4.13 50.95
C MET A 307 97.03 3.45 50.60
N ALA A 308 96.03 3.48 51.50
CA ALA A 308 94.73 2.84 51.29
C ALA A 308 93.87 3.52 50.19
N SER A 309 94.13 4.79 49.86
CA SER A 309 93.35 5.55 48.87
C SER A 309 93.64 5.14 47.41
N LYS A 310 94.83 4.61 47.11
CA LYS A 310 95.27 4.33 45.72
C LYS A 310 94.71 3.04 45.10
N ALA A 311 94.08 2.14 45.87
CA ALA A 311 93.74 0.78 45.42
C ALA A 311 92.35 0.58 44.78
N ARG A 312 91.48 1.61 44.69
CA ARG A 312 90.06 1.44 44.29
C ARG A 312 89.71 1.65 42.80
N MET A 313 90.66 1.99 41.92
CA MET A 313 90.37 2.52 40.57
C MET A 313 90.55 1.57 39.37
N GLY A 314 90.51 0.22 39.49
CA GLY A 314 90.89 -0.61 38.32
C GLY A 314 90.37 -2.04 38.16
N ILE A 315 89.06 -2.31 38.04
CA ILE A 315 88.57 -3.61 37.54
C ILE A 315 87.38 -3.43 36.55
N GLU A 316 87.64 -3.73 35.27
CA GLU A 316 86.72 -3.96 34.13
C GLU A 316 86.51 -5.47 33.91
N ILE A 317 85.29 -5.95 33.65
CA ILE A 317 85.04 -7.22 32.93
C ILE A 317 83.83 -7.06 31.99
N GLU A 318 84.12 -7.22 30.69
CA GLU A 318 83.20 -7.31 29.57
C GLU A 318 82.63 -8.75 29.46
N GLU A 319 81.37 -8.94 29.85
CA GLU A 319 80.46 -9.88 29.17
C GLU A 319 79.30 -9.02 28.68
N GLU A 320 79.19 -8.82 27.36
CA GLU A 320 78.01 -8.21 26.75
C GLU A 320 76.81 -9.15 26.94
N PHE A 321 76.20 -9.08 28.12
CA PHE A 321 74.86 -9.58 28.36
C PHE A 321 73.91 -8.68 27.56
N ILE A 322 73.68 -9.03 26.29
CA ILE A 322 72.64 -8.39 25.47
C ILE A 322 71.30 -8.74 26.11
N LEU A 323 70.88 -7.90 27.06
CA LEU A 323 69.56 -7.93 27.67
C LEU A 323 68.53 -7.75 26.54
N GLN A 324 67.99 -8.86 26.04
CA GLN A 324 67.00 -8.84 24.97
C GLN A 324 65.78 -8.08 25.46
N LYS A 325 65.59 -6.86 24.94
CA LYS A 325 64.47 -5.99 25.31
C LYS A 325 63.14 -6.70 25.01
N PRO A 326 62.26 -6.91 25.99
CA PRO A 326 60.95 -7.49 25.73
C PRO A 326 60.14 -6.56 24.81
N LEU A 327 59.41 -7.14 23.85
CA LEU A 327 58.58 -6.39 22.88
C LEU A 327 57.40 -5.67 23.54
N PHE A 328 57.04 -6.05 24.78
CA PHE A 328 56.00 -5.42 25.59
C PHE A 328 56.46 -5.26 27.04
N THR A 329 55.99 -4.22 27.72
CA THR A 329 56.20 -4.02 29.16
C THR A 329 55.32 -4.97 29.97
N LEU A 330 55.93 -5.84 30.78
CA LEU A 330 55.22 -6.79 31.66
C LEU A 330 55.20 -6.25 33.09
N ASN A 331 54.00 -6.12 33.67
CA ASN A 331 53.79 -5.71 35.07
C ASN A 331 53.31 -6.91 35.90
N THR A 332 54.13 -7.97 35.95
CA THR A 332 53.79 -9.24 36.61
C THR A 332 54.89 -9.64 37.59
N TYR A 333 54.51 -10.29 38.70
CA TYR A 333 55.44 -10.66 39.77
C TYR A 333 55.76 -12.16 39.80
N ASN A 334 55.04 -12.99 39.04
CA ASN A 334 55.15 -14.46 39.09
C ASN A 334 55.25 -15.07 37.68
N GLU A 335 56.08 -16.10 37.53
CA GLU A 335 56.31 -16.85 36.29
C GLU A 335 55.02 -17.44 35.70
N GLN A 336 54.12 -17.96 36.54
CA GLN A 336 52.85 -18.51 36.06
C GLN A 336 51.98 -17.43 35.39
N GLN A 337 52.05 -16.19 35.88
CA GLN A 337 51.34 -15.05 35.28
C GLN A 337 51.96 -14.67 33.92
N ILE A 338 53.29 -14.76 33.79
CA ILE A 338 54.01 -14.49 32.54
C ILE A 338 53.63 -15.50 31.46
N ILE A 339 53.60 -16.79 31.79
CA ILE A 339 53.27 -17.87 30.84
C ILE A 339 51.78 -17.82 30.45
N SER A 340 50.90 -17.35 31.34
CA SER A 340 49.47 -17.24 31.05
C SER A 340 49.13 -16.17 30.00
N ASP A 341 49.98 -15.14 29.82
CA ASP A 341 49.71 -14.05 28.88
C ASP A 341 49.78 -14.56 27.42
N PRO A 342 48.69 -14.44 26.64
CA PRO A 342 48.65 -14.90 25.25
C PRO A 342 49.70 -14.19 24.37
N ARG A 343 50.08 -12.95 24.68
CA ARG A 343 51.09 -12.20 23.91
C ARG A 343 52.45 -12.87 23.98
N ILE A 344 52.87 -13.30 25.16
CA ILE A 344 54.17 -13.94 25.39
C ILE A 344 54.19 -15.34 24.77
N ARG A 345 53.10 -16.09 24.87
CA ARG A 345 52.99 -17.41 24.21
C ARG A 345 53.10 -17.30 22.70
N PHE A 346 52.41 -16.33 22.11
CA PHE A 346 52.44 -16.10 20.67
C PHE A 346 53.81 -15.62 20.20
N GLU A 347 54.43 -14.70 20.96
CA GLU A 347 55.78 -14.20 20.69
C GLU A 347 56.83 -15.30 20.74
N LEU A 348 56.78 -16.14 21.78
CA LEU A 348 57.69 -17.28 21.92
C LEU A 348 57.49 -18.30 20.79
N ALA A 349 56.25 -18.54 20.38
CA ALA A 349 55.95 -19.42 19.24
C ALA A 349 56.52 -18.86 17.92
N LEU A 350 56.38 -17.55 17.69
CA LEU A 350 56.96 -16.88 16.52
C LEU A 350 58.50 -16.90 16.53
N ARG A 351 59.14 -16.76 17.69
CA ARG A 351 60.59 -16.90 17.80
C ARG A 351 61.05 -18.34 17.54
N LYS A 352 60.37 -19.33 18.11
CA LYS A 352 60.64 -20.76 17.85
C LYS A 352 60.49 -21.11 16.37
N ALA A 353 59.53 -20.49 15.69
CA ALA A 353 59.35 -20.63 14.24
C ALA A 353 60.29 -19.74 13.40
N GLY A 354 61.12 -18.88 14.02
CA GLY A 354 62.00 -17.93 13.32
C GLY A 354 61.29 -16.73 12.67
N LEU A 355 59.97 -16.61 12.80
CA LEU A 355 59.12 -15.64 12.09
C LEU A 355 58.95 -14.28 12.81
N HIS A 356 59.57 -14.10 13.98
CA HIS A 356 59.45 -12.89 14.81
C HIS A 356 59.85 -11.57 14.12
N LYS A 357 60.67 -11.60 13.06
CA LYS A 357 61.08 -10.40 12.30
C LYS A 357 60.17 -10.10 11.09
N THR A 358 59.22 -10.98 10.78
CA THR A 358 58.31 -10.77 9.64
C THR A 358 57.42 -9.55 9.85
N PHE A 359 57.07 -8.86 8.76
CA PHE A 359 56.19 -7.69 8.80
C PHE A 359 54.83 -8.02 9.44
N TYR A 360 54.26 -9.18 9.08
CA TYR A 360 53.00 -9.67 9.64
C TYR A 360 53.06 -9.87 11.17
N ALA A 361 54.15 -10.46 11.67
CA ALA A 361 54.34 -10.61 13.12
C ALA A 361 54.43 -9.25 13.83
N ARG A 362 55.12 -8.27 13.23
CA ARG A 362 55.24 -6.91 13.78
C ARG A 362 53.90 -6.16 13.82
N GLU A 363 53.03 -6.37 12.84
CA GLU A 363 51.69 -5.77 12.84
C GLU A 363 50.71 -6.46 13.80
N MET A 364 50.79 -7.78 13.94
CA MET A 364 49.83 -8.55 14.74
C MET A 364 50.14 -8.50 16.23
N LEU A 365 51.41 -8.50 16.63
CA LEU A 365 51.84 -8.54 18.02
C LEU A 365 51.25 -7.39 18.88
N PRO A 366 51.22 -6.11 18.43
CA PRO A 366 50.59 -5.02 19.17
C PRO A 366 49.06 -5.13 19.30
N LYS A 367 48.40 -5.85 18.38
CA LYS A 367 46.93 -5.96 18.35
C LYS A 367 46.38 -6.99 19.35
N ILE A 368 47.23 -7.86 19.89
CA ILE A 368 46.82 -8.86 20.88
C ILE A 368 46.70 -8.18 22.24
N SER A 369 45.50 -8.16 22.81
CA SER A 369 45.23 -7.61 24.14
C SER A 369 45.62 -8.59 25.26
N PRO A 370 46.07 -8.09 26.43
CA PRO A 370 46.32 -8.94 27.60
C PRO A 370 45.05 -9.60 28.11
N GLN A 371 45.18 -10.76 28.76
CA GLN A 371 44.04 -11.51 29.32
C GLN A 371 43.28 -10.70 30.39
N LYS A 372 43.96 -9.79 31.09
CA LYS A 372 43.35 -8.83 32.01
C LYS A 372 43.90 -7.43 31.72
N PRO A 373 43.04 -6.41 31.58
CA PRO A 373 43.53 -5.04 31.47
C PRO A 373 44.27 -4.64 32.76
N PRO A 374 45.27 -3.73 32.67
CA PRO A 374 45.90 -3.18 33.86
C PRO A 374 44.86 -2.50 34.75
N ARG A 375 45.09 -2.50 36.07
CA ARG A 375 44.21 -1.79 37.02
C ARG A 375 44.22 -0.30 36.68
N LYS A 376 43.07 0.36 36.87
CA LYS A 376 42.85 1.77 36.51
C LYS A 376 43.89 2.72 37.13
N ASP A 377 44.37 2.37 38.32
CA ASP A 377 45.36 3.11 39.12
C ASP A 377 46.78 3.07 38.53
N MET A 378 47.05 2.13 37.61
CA MET A 378 48.34 1.96 36.93
C MET A 378 48.38 2.57 35.53
N GLU A 379 47.27 3.13 35.03
CA GLU A 379 47.28 3.88 33.77
C GLU A 379 47.87 5.29 34.01
N SER A 380 49.09 5.54 33.54
CA SER A 380 49.65 6.89 33.54
C SER A 380 49.04 7.72 32.41
N SER A 381 48.41 8.84 32.77
CA SER A 381 47.85 9.80 31.80
C SER A 381 48.94 10.67 31.12
N VAL A 382 50.18 10.58 31.59
CA VAL A 382 51.28 11.52 31.28
C VAL A 382 51.84 11.37 29.86
N PHE A 383 51.61 10.24 29.17
CA PHE A 383 52.23 9.97 27.85
C PHE A 383 51.25 9.52 26.75
N LYS A 384 49.96 9.88 26.84
CA LYS A 384 49.03 9.74 25.71
C LYS A 384 49.14 11.00 24.83
N ILE A 385 49.88 10.93 23.71
CA ILE A 385 49.87 11.94 22.62
C ILE A 385 48.69 11.68 21.70
#